data_AF-A0A9D6F2H8-F1
#
_entry.id   AF-A0A9D6F2H8-F1
#
_cell.length_a   1.000
_cell.length_b   1.000
_cell.length_c   1.000
_cell.angle_alpha   90.00
_cell.angle_beta   90.00
_cell.angle_gamma   90.00
#
_symmetry.space_group_name_H-M   'P 1'
#
loop_
_entity.id
_entity.type
_entity.pdbx_description
1 polymer ?
#
loop_
_entity_poly.entity_id
_entity_poly.type
_entity_poly.pdbx_seq_one_letter_code
_entity_poly.pdbx_strand_id
1 'polypeptide(L)'
;MALDMTPDQKETGKGNFNRVVGKLADADQQTHAQQGVTRRRFMQGLVAAGATVPVSAAAFFGYRSHGFPGTMAPVKAALIGCGDEGGVLVGEHNPNFVKFIACCDVRPSNRDRIFENEQIRNPASPRRGFKYHYGSDAKRHIRFYDDYRELLQNSEIELVVIALPLHLHAPVAIAAMEAGKHVLCEKLMAWNVTQCKQMIRTAQRTGKLLSIGHQRHYSMLYAHANEVVASGVLGDVRHIRAQWHRNNVRPNPTEATRRERPLLDSWWPLIPAADRAALTAARLRELDYENIEELVRWRLFNRTGGGLMAELGSHQLDACSIFLNKERPLSVTAVGGSHFYNQHGMPREVEDHVYCIYEFPGLRFDRSRRNSRDNDIVTVTYSSINTNGFEPYGECVMGSKATLVVSAEQDAYLWGVQGRSTDVTASTAGNRPVIDASSSTAPVERQAAATGQNALGHNPPSRGYREEMEHLAYCIRMLGPNPSPEERALYKPRCDGKAAMADAIIALTANQAMKNRTRIEFRDAWFEVNDDPARDRHEVPDADMVERRARAT
;
A
#
# COMPACT_ATOMS: atom_id res chain seq x y z
N MET A 1 -16.71 4.50 0.85
CA MET A 1 -18.12 4.13 0.62
C MET A 1 -19.05 4.86 1.56
N ALA A 2 -20.08 5.50 1.01
CA ALA A 2 -21.25 6.01 1.70
C ALA A 2 -22.16 4.84 2.06
N LEU A 3 -21.63 3.93 2.87
CA LEU A 3 -22.48 3.20 3.80
C LEU A 3 -22.63 4.17 4.97
N ASP A 4 -23.58 5.10 4.86
CA ASP A 4 -24.01 5.88 6.01
C ASP A 4 -24.62 4.88 7.01
N MET A 5 -23.80 4.47 7.97
CA MET A 5 -24.12 3.46 8.95
C MET A 5 -24.34 4.14 10.27
N THR A 6 -25.48 3.83 10.89
CA THR A 6 -25.73 4.26 12.26
C THR A 6 -24.66 3.67 13.19
N PRO A 7 -24.40 4.29 14.36
CA PRO A 7 -23.50 3.72 15.36
C PRO A 7 -23.82 2.25 15.66
N ASP A 8 -25.10 1.91 15.82
CA ASP A 8 -25.56 0.54 16.07
C ASP A 8 -25.19 -0.42 14.92
N GLN A 9 -25.37 0.00 13.65
CA GLN A 9 -24.98 -0.83 12.50
C GLN A 9 -23.47 -1.08 12.43
N LYS A 10 -22.67 -0.08 12.83
CA LYS A 10 -21.21 -0.22 12.92
C LYS A 10 -20.82 -1.18 14.03
N GLU A 11 -21.46 -1.08 15.19
CA GLU A 11 -21.22 -1.98 16.32
C GLU A 11 -21.59 -3.42 15.98
N THR A 12 -22.78 -3.65 15.42
CA THR A 12 -23.21 -4.97 14.95
C THR A 12 -22.27 -5.54 13.90
N GLY A 13 -21.90 -4.75 12.89
CA GLY A 13 -20.98 -5.17 11.83
C GLY A 13 -19.59 -5.56 12.37
N LYS A 14 -19.05 -4.78 13.31
CA LYS A 14 -17.78 -5.08 14.01
C LYS A 14 -17.90 -6.34 14.86
N GLY A 15 -19.00 -6.49 15.59
CA GLY A 15 -19.28 -7.67 16.42
C GLY A 15 -19.33 -8.96 15.59
N ASN A 16 -20.04 -8.94 14.46
CA ASN A 16 -20.09 -10.05 13.52
C ASN A 16 -18.70 -10.42 12.98
N PHE A 17 -17.93 -9.42 12.54
CA PHE A 17 -16.57 -9.64 12.02
C PHE A 17 -15.68 -10.31 13.07
N ASN A 18 -15.60 -9.73 14.28
CA ASN A 18 -14.78 -10.24 15.37
C ASN A 18 -15.20 -11.65 15.81
N ARG A 19 -16.52 -11.94 15.83
CA ARG A 19 -17.05 -13.26 16.16
C ARG A 19 -16.62 -14.32 15.15
N VAL A 20 -16.65 -14.01 13.85
CA VAL A 20 -16.19 -14.94 12.81
C VAL A 20 -14.68 -15.15 12.91
N VAL A 21 -13.89 -14.08 13.07
CA VAL A 21 -12.44 -14.18 13.27
C VAL A 21 -12.09 -15.05 14.48
N GLY A 22 -12.77 -14.85 15.62
CA GLY A 22 -12.56 -15.66 16.83
C GLY A 22 -12.88 -17.15 16.61
N LYS A 23 -13.97 -17.46 15.91
CA LYS A 23 -14.33 -18.85 15.58
C LYS A 23 -13.32 -19.53 14.64
N LEU A 24 -12.83 -18.78 13.64
CA LEU A 24 -11.78 -19.28 12.75
C LEU A 24 -10.52 -19.58 13.56
N ALA A 25 -10.17 -18.71 14.51
CA ALA A 25 -9.04 -18.93 15.39
C ALA A 25 -9.19 -20.20 16.24
N ASP A 26 -10.36 -20.46 16.80
CA ASP A 26 -10.62 -21.66 17.61
C ASP A 26 -10.56 -22.95 16.78
N ALA A 27 -11.11 -22.96 15.56
CA ALA A 27 -11.02 -24.10 14.64
C ALA A 27 -9.56 -24.41 14.27
N ASP A 28 -8.77 -23.36 14.04
CA ASP A 28 -7.32 -23.41 13.85
C ASP A 28 -6.54 -23.74 15.12
N GLN A 29 -7.17 -23.92 16.28
CA GLN A 29 -6.57 -24.53 17.48
C GLN A 29 -6.97 -25.99 17.69
N GLN A 30 -8.08 -26.46 17.12
CA GLN A 30 -8.49 -27.86 17.26
C GLN A 30 -7.73 -28.78 16.27
N THR A 31 -7.57 -28.35 15.02
CA THR A 31 -7.10 -29.18 13.89
C THR A 31 -5.67 -29.77 13.98
N HIS A 32 -4.72 -29.08 14.58
CA HIS A 32 -3.30 -29.41 14.73
C HIS A 32 -2.80 -29.49 16.19
N ALA A 33 -3.73 -29.68 17.14
CA ALA A 33 -3.45 -30.41 18.37
C ALA A 33 -3.28 -31.89 18.02
N GLN A 34 -3.77 -32.29 16.83
CA GLN A 34 -3.65 -33.63 16.26
C GLN A 34 -2.43 -33.84 15.34
N GLN A 35 -1.68 -32.80 14.93
CA GLN A 35 -0.63 -32.94 13.89
C GLN A 35 0.77 -32.45 14.26
N GLY A 36 1.04 -32.03 15.50
CA GLY A 36 2.42 -31.85 15.99
C GLY A 36 3.32 -30.82 15.25
N VAL A 37 2.79 -30.00 14.33
CA VAL A 37 3.55 -28.98 13.59
C VAL A 37 3.26 -27.57 14.11
N THR A 38 4.34 -26.90 14.55
CA THR A 38 4.40 -25.60 15.23
C THR A 38 4.26 -24.40 14.28
N ARG A 39 3.08 -24.23 13.65
CA ARG A 39 2.58 -22.89 13.25
C ARG A 39 1.82 -22.19 14.38
N ARG A 40 1.80 -22.80 15.56
CA ARG A 40 0.56 -22.93 16.35
C ARG A 40 0.56 -22.37 17.77
N ARG A 41 1.62 -21.68 18.17
CA ARG A 41 1.72 -21.09 19.52
C ARG A 41 1.38 -19.60 19.57
N PHE A 42 0.81 -19.06 18.49
CA PHE A 42 0.79 -17.62 18.28
C PHE A 42 -0.60 -16.96 18.39
N MET A 43 -1.70 -17.71 18.23
CA MET A 43 -3.06 -17.17 18.45
C MET A 43 -3.49 -17.09 19.94
N GLN A 44 -2.53 -17.00 20.86
CA GLN A 44 -2.79 -16.96 22.31
C GLN A 44 -3.41 -15.64 22.82
N GLY A 45 -3.75 -14.69 21.94
CA GLY A 45 -4.06 -13.31 22.32
C GLY A 45 -5.51 -12.85 22.24
N LEU A 46 -6.54 -13.71 22.18
CA LEU A 46 -7.92 -13.22 21.96
C LEU A 46 -9.07 -13.89 22.72
N VAL A 47 -8.85 -14.99 23.46
CA VAL A 47 -10.00 -15.87 23.84
C VAL A 47 -10.31 -15.89 25.34
N ALA A 48 -10.21 -14.77 26.06
CA ALA A 48 -10.83 -14.70 27.39
C ALA A 48 -11.52 -13.34 27.61
N ALA A 49 -12.86 -13.37 27.50
CA ALA A 49 -13.77 -12.33 27.99
C ALA A 49 -13.73 -10.95 27.30
N GLY A 50 -13.74 -10.90 25.96
CA GLY A 50 -14.05 -9.65 25.23
C GLY A 50 -12.98 -8.56 25.29
N ALA A 51 -11.80 -8.84 25.85
CA ALA A 51 -10.64 -7.96 25.79
C ALA A 51 -9.70 -8.42 24.66
N THR A 52 -9.55 -7.59 23.62
CA THR A 52 -8.50 -7.74 22.61
C THR A 52 -7.14 -7.57 23.29
N VAL A 53 -6.41 -8.66 23.58
CA VAL A 53 -5.02 -8.52 24.04
C VAL A 53 -4.23 -7.96 22.85
N PRO A 54 -3.54 -6.82 23.00
CA PRO A 54 -2.78 -6.23 21.90
C PRO A 54 -1.61 -7.15 21.53
N VAL A 55 -1.81 -7.94 20.48
CA VAL A 55 -0.76 -8.75 19.89
C VAL A 55 0.11 -7.85 19.03
N SER A 56 1.40 -7.69 19.38
CA SER A 56 2.31 -6.94 18.52
C SER A 56 2.46 -7.66 17.19
N ALA A 57 2.58 -6.94 16.08
CA ALA A 57 2.73 -7.57 14.77
C ALA A 57 4.00 -8.44 14.63
N ALA A 58 5.10 -8.09 15.30
CA ALA A 58 6.27 -8.96 15.39
C ALA A 58 5.97 -10.32 16.04
N ALA A 59 4.95 -10.35 16.89
CA ALA A 59 4.40 -11.57 17.42
C ALA A 59 3.47 -12.19 16.36
N PHE A 60 2.48 -11.45 15.83
CA PHE A 60 1.53 -11.90 14.79
C PHE A 60 2.19 -12.63 13.62
N PHE A 61 3.29 -12.07 13.13
CA PHE A 61 4.03 -12.60 12.00
C PHE A 61 5.23 -13.50 12.39
N GLY A 62 5.45 -13.76 13.69
CA GLY A 62 6.40 -14.77 14.17
C GLY A 62 7.87 -14.33 14.27
N TYR A 63 8.18 -13.03 14.24
CA TYR A 63 9.56 -12.53 14.34
C TYR A 63 10.13 -12.71 15.75
N ARG A 64 9.30 -12.53 16.80
CA ARG A 64 9.75 -12.62 18.20
C ARG A 64 10.28 -14.00 18.61
N SER A 65 9.80 -15.08 18.00
CA SER A 65 10.28 -16.43 18.31
C SER A 65 11.74 -16.66 17.89
N HIS A 66 12.33 -15.74 17.14
CA HIS A 66 13.72 -15.77 16.69
C HIS A 66 14.59 -14.73 17.42
N GLY A 67 14.06 -14.07 18.46
CA GLY A 67 14.82 -13.13 19.29
C GLY A 67 15.05 -11.74 18.66
N PHE A 68 14.24 -11.34 17.67
CA PHE A 68 14.27 -10.01 17.04
C PHE A 68 12.97 -9.23 17.35
N PRO A 69 13.05 -8.02 17.96
CA PRO A 69 14.28 -7.33 18.37
C PRO A 69 14.84 -7.94 19.68
N GLY A 70 16.15 -7.80 19.92
CA GLY A 70 16.77 -8.22 21.19
C GLY A 70 18.17 -8.80 21.01
N THR A 71 18.24 -10.02 20.48
CA THR A 71 19.52 -10.74 20.27
C THR A 71 20.23 -10.35 18.98
N MET A 72 19.49 -9.79 18.01
CA MET A 72 20.04 -9.35 16.73
C MET A 72 20.11 -7.82 16.67
N ALA A 73 21.20 -7.30 16.08
CA ALA A 73 21.38 -5.86 15.88
C ALA A 73 20.38 -5.32 14.84
N PRO A 74 19.90 -4.07 14.98
CA PRO A 74 19.09 -3.41 13.96
C PRO A 74 19.80 -3.34 12.61
N VAL A 75 19.04 -3.35 11.51
CA VAL A 75 19.54 -3.11 10.14
C VAL A 75 19.90 -1.64 9.98
N LYS A 76 21.17 -1.35 9.67
CA LYS A 76 21.62 0.01 9.35
C LYS A 76 21.03 0.43 8.01
N ALA A 77 20.20 1.46 8.03
CA ALA A 77 19.45 1.90 6.86
C ALA A 77 19.74 3.34 6.46
N ALA A 78 19.38 3.67 5.23
CA ALA A 78 19.39 5.01 4.71
C ALA A 78 18.07 5.36 4.01
N LEU A 79 17.63 6.61 4.15
CA LEU A 79 16.46 7.14 3.44
C LEU A 79 16.90 7.90 2.19
N ILE A 80 16.32 7.60 1.02
CA ILE A 80 16.45 8.42 -0.19
C ILE A 80 15.07 8.99 -0.52
N GLY A 81 14.93 10.31 -0.45
CA GLY A 81 13.65 11.01 -0.53
C GLY A 81 13.14 11.43 0.85
N CYS A 82 13.47 12.65 1.25
CA CYS A 82 13.12 13.24 2.54
C CYS A 82 11.86 14.10 2.46
N GLY A 83 10.95 13.76 1.53
CA GLY A 83 9.66 14.42 1.35
C GLY A 83 8.61 13.98 2.36
N ASP A 84 7.33 14.12 1.98
CA ASP A 84 6.22 13.82 2.88
C ASP A 84 6.19 12.35 3.32
N GLU A 85 6.29 11.42 2.37
CA GLU A 85 6.27 9.97 2.66
C GLU A 85 7.52 9.53 3.42
N GLY A 86 8.70 10.04 3.06
CA GLY A 86 9.93 9.77 3.81
C GLY A 86 9.83 10.19 5.27
N GLY A 87 9.17 11.32 5.56
CA GLY A 87 8.89 11.76 6.93
C GLY A 87 7.88 10.89 7.69
N VAL A 88 6.94 10.23 6.99
CA VAL A 88 6.03 9.23 7.56
C VAL A 88 6.78 7.95 7.87
N LEU A 89 7.57 7.42 6.92
CA LEU A 89 8.37 6.20 7.10
C LEU A 89 9.36 6.35 8.27
N VAL A 90 10.04 7.50 8.37
CA VAL A 90 10.87 7.82 9.54
C VAL A 90 10.03 7.95 10.82
N GLY A 91 8.78 8.39 10.76
CA GLY A 91 7.92 8.42 11.95
C GLY A 91 7.50 7.03 12.43
N GLU A 92 7.20 6.13 11.49
CA GLU A 92 6.62 4.81 11.78
C GLU A 92 7.67 3.72 12.01
N HIS A 93 8.92 3.91 11.58
CA HIS A 93 9.96 2.90 11.78
C HIS A 93 10.21 2.60 13.27
N ASN A 94 10.70 1.38 13.52
CA ASN A 94 11.15 0.96 14.84
C ASN A 94 12.69 0.92 14.88
N PRO A 95 13.36 1.83 15.63
CA PRO A 95 14.83 1.87 15.74
C PRO A 95 15.49 0.56 16.21
N ASN A 96 14.72 -0.32 16.86
CA ASN A 96 15.19 -1.64 17.30
C ASN A 96 15.28 -2.67 16.17
N PHE A 97 14.67 -2.40 15.01
CA PHE A 97 14.70 -3.24 13.83
C PHE A 97 15.46 -2.59 12.68
N VAL A 98 15.19 -1.31 12.43
CA VAL A 98 15.78 -0.51 11.37
C VAL A 98 16.36 0.73 12.00
N LYS A 99 17.66 0.97 11.86
CA LYS A 99 18.33 2.16 12.39
C LYS A 99 18.83 3.01 11.24
N PHE A 100 18.23 4.18 11.04
CA PHE A 100 18.70 5.12 10.03
C PHE A 100 20.02 5.75 10.46
N ILE A 101 21.00 5.73 9.55
CA ILE A 101 22.33 6.32 9.74
C ILE A 101 22.68 7.35 8.64
N ALA A 102 21.87 7.41 7.59
CA ALA A 102 22.04 8.35 6.49
C ALA A 102 20.69 8.73 5.86
N CYS A 103 20.64 9.90 5.23
CA CYS A 103 19.53 10.30 4.38
C CYS A 103 20.00 11.14 3.18
N CYS A 104 19.21 11.17 2.12
CA CYS A 104 19.50 11.90 0.89
C CYS A 104 18.27 12.59 0.33
N ASP A 105 18.42 13.86 -0.04
CA ASP A 105 17.43 14.61 -0.81
C ASP A 105 18.11 15.76 -1.54
N VAL A 106 17.59 16.11 -2.72
CA VAL A 106 18.14 17.20 -3.54
C VAL A 106 17.58 18.57 -3.15
N ARG A 107 16.48 18.62 -2.40
CA ARG A 107 15.78 19.85 -2.02
C ARG A 107 16.27 20.36 -0.66
N PRO A 108 16.82 21.59 -0.59
CA PRO A 108 17.22 22.19 0.69
C PRO A 108 16.09 22.24 1.72
N SER A 109 14.84 22.52 1.30
CA SER A 109 13.71 22.53 2.23
C SER A 109 13.48 21.19 2.92
N ASN A 110 13.73 20.08 2.22
CA ASN A 110 13.57 18.74 2.77
C ASN A 110 14.75 18.37 3.68
N ARG A 111 15.96 18.85 3.37
CA ARG A 111 17.16 18.65 4.20
C ARG A 111 16.93 19.05 5.64
N ASP A 112 16.41 20.25 5.89
CA ASP A 112 16.19 20.69 7.28
C ASP A 112 14.93 20.07 7.88
N ARG A 113 13.86 20.00 7.09
CA ARG A 113 12.55 19.54 7.53
C ARG A 113 12.56 18.09 8.03
N ILE A 114 13.33 17.19 7.41
CA ILE A 114 13.37 15.78 7.81
C ILE A 114 14.01 15.55 9.19
N PHE A 115 14.85 16.47 9.66
CA PHE A 115 15.43 16.40 11.00
C PHE A 115 14.53 16.99 12.08
N GLU A 116 13.43 17.65 11.73
CA GLU A 116 12.47 18.17 12.70
C GLU A 116 11.34 17.18 12.97
N ASN A 117 10.67 17.35 14.11
CA ASN A 117 9.42 16.65 14.38
C ASN A 117 8.24 17.59 14.13
N GLU A 118 7.53 17.39 13.02
CA GLU A 118 6.40 18.25 12.65
C GLU A 118 5.22 18.11 13.62
N GLN A 119 5.09 17.00 14.36
CA GLN A 119 4.04 16.84 15.37
C GLN A 119 4.16 17.85 16.51
N ILE A 120 5.35 18.41 16.75
CA ILE A 120 5.54 19.51 17.72
C ILE A 120 4.74 20.75 17.30
N ARG A 121 4.62 21.02 16.00
CA ARG A 121 3.92 22.19 15.46
C ARG A 121 2.49 21.89 15.02
N ASN A 122 2.26 20.67 14.54
CA ASN A 122 0.98 20.17 14.09
C ASN A 122 0.78 18.74 14.61
N PRO A 123 0.15 18.56 15.79
CA PRO A 123 -0.06 17.23 16.38
C PRO A 123 -0.77 16.22 15.47
N ALA A 124 -1.53 16.70 14.48
CA ALA A 124 -2.22 15.86 13.49
C ALA A 124 -1.33 15.46 12.29
N SER A 125 -0.09 15.96 12.21
CA SER A 125 0.83 15.59 11.12
C SER A 125 1.20 14.11 11.23
N PRO A 126 1.07 13.32 10.14
CA PRO A 126 1.58 11.95 10.11
C PRO A 126 3.11 11.91 10.00
N ARG A 127 3.76 13.06 9.73
CA ARG A 127 5.20 13.15 9.50
C ARG A 127 5.91 13.51 10.80
N ARG A 128 6.72 12.59 11.34
CA ARG A 128 7.40 12.82 12.63
C ARG A 128 8.90 13.12 12.49
N GLY A 129 9.52 12.80 11.35
CA GLY A 129 10.94 13.07 11.08
C GLY A 129 11.91 12.49 12.11
N PHE A 130 13.21 12.75 11.94
CA PHE A 130 14.24 12.06 12.74
C PHE A 130 14.25 12.46 14.22
N LYS A 131 13.90 13.71 14.55
CA LYS A 131 13.86 14.17 15.96
C LYS A 131 12.91 13.37 16.83
N TYR A 132 11.88 12.75 16.25
CA TYR A 132 10.93 11.93 16.99
C TYR A 132 11.58 10.70 17.65
N HIS A 133 12.46 9.99 16.94
CA HIS A 133 13.13 8.79 17.45
C HIS A 133 14.55 9.04 17.95
N TYR A 134 15.27 10.00 17.35
CA TYR A 134 16.70 10.22 17.59
C TYR A 134 16.99 11.48 18.42
N GLY A 135 15.95 12.21 18.85
CA GLY A 135 16.09 13.42 19.65
C GLY A 135 16.68 14.62 18.89
N SER A 136 17.01 15.69 19.62
CA SER A 136 17.53 16.94 19.04
C SER A 136 18.90 16.78 18.36
N ASP A 137 19.67 15.76 18.76
CA ASP A 137 21.01 15.49 18.23
C ASP A 137 21.01 14.58 16.99
N ALA A 138 19.85 14.32 16.38
CA ALA A 138 19.72 13.46 15.20
C ALA A 138 20.74 13.78 14.07
N LYS A 139 21.02 15.07 13.82
CA LYS A 139 22.00 15.53 12.81
C LYS A 139 23.44 15.06 13.09
N ARG A 140 23.78 14.68 14.32
CA ARG A 140 25.11 14.14 14.68
C ARG A 140 25.27 12.66 14.32
N HIS A 141 24.15 11.94 14.19
CA HIS A 141 24.14 10.49 14.01
C HIS A 141 23.67 10.04 12.63
N ILE A 142 22.98 10.92 11.90
CA ILE A 142 22.43 10.64 10.58
C ILE A 142 23.07 11.59 9.58
N ARG A 143 23.91 11.04 8.70
CA ARG A 143 24.63 11.82 7.69
C ARG A 143 23.72 12.16 6.51
N PHE A 144 23.66 13.44 6.16
CA PHE A 144 22.93 13.93 5.00
C PHE A 144 23.80 13.89 3.73
N TYR A 145 23.22 13.54 2.59
CA TYR A 145 23.83 13.56 1.27
C TYR A 145 22.95 14.31 0.27
N ASP A 146 23.57 15.02 -0.67
CA ASP A 146 22.88 15.71 -1.78
C ASP A 146 22.77 14.84 -3.05
N ASP A 147 23.57 13.77 -3.11
CA ASP A 147 23.56 12.80 -4.20
C ASP A 147 23.49 11.38 -3.62
N TYR A 148 22.50 10.62 -4.07
CA TYR A 148 22.31 9.26 -3.59
C TYR A 148 23.47 8.34 -4.02
N ARG A 149 24.18 8.66 -5.11
CA ARG A 149 25.34 7.88 -5.57
C ARG A 149 26.46 7.90 -4.54
N GLU A 150 26.69 9.04 -3.89
CA GLU A 150 27.64 9.16 -2.77
C GLU A 150 27.15 8.41 -1.54
N LEU A 151 25.85 8.49 -1.23
CA LEU A 151 25.24 7.73 -0.14
C LEU A 151 25.45 6.22 -0.32
N LEU A 152 25.26 5.71 -1.54
CA LEU A 152 25.41 4.29 -1.86
C LEU A 152 26.85 3.77 -1.68
N GLN A 153 27.86 4.64 -1.73
CA GLN A 153 29.26 4.27 -1.46
C GLN A 153 29.53 3.99 0.02
N ASN A 154 28.64 4.39 0.93
CA ASN A 154 28.82 4.11 2.35
C ASN A 154 28.60 2.62 2.66
N SER A 155 29.69 1.94 3.03
CA SER A 155 29.70 0.50 3.32
C SER A 155 28.94 0.11 4.59
N GLU A 156 28.66 1.04 5.50
CA GLU A 156 27.88 0.78 6.71
C GLU A 156 26.38 0.63 6.46
N ILE A 157 25.88 1.13 5.32
CA ILE A 157 24.46 1.02 4.96
C ILE A 157 24.20 -0.41 4.47
N GLU A 158 23.19 -1.06 5.02
CA GLU A 158 22.74 -2.41 4.63
C GLU A 158 21.43 -2.36 3.83
N LEU A 159 20.54 -1.43 4.17
CA LEU A 159 19.22 -1.24 3.58
C LEU A 159 19.04 0.20 3.10
N VAL A 160 18.41 0.38 1.95
CA VAL A 160 17.96 1.67 1.44
C VAL A 160 16.44 1.68 1.37
N VAL A 161 15.83 2.71 1.96
CA VAL A 161 14.39 3.00 1.88
C VAL A 161 14.21 4.14 0.88
N ILE A 162 13.48 3.90 -0.20
CA ILE A 162 13.29 4.83 -1.33
C ILE A 162 11.87 5.39 -1.28
N ALA A 163 11.76 6.70 -1.08
CA ALA A 163 10.50 7.47 -1.05
C ALA A 163 10.59 8.64 -2.05
N LEU A 164 10.88 8.31 -3.30
CA LEU A 164 11.11 9.27 -4.40
C LEU A 164 9.85 9.41 -5.28
N PRO A 165 9.84 10.35 -6.23
CA PRO A 165 8.89 10.33 -7.34
C PRO A 165 8.96 9.02 -8.15
N LEU A 166 7.84 8.57 -8.72
CA LEU A 166 7.68 7.25 -9.33
C LEU A 166 8.73 6.92 -10.41
N HIS A 167 9.05 7.88 -11.28
CA HIS A 167 10.03 7.70 -12.36
C HIS A 167 11.46 7.38 -11.86
N LEU A 168 11.78 7.70 -10.60
CA LEU A 168 13.08 7.43 -9.99
C LEU A 168 13.14 6.10 -9.24
N HIS A 169 12.02 5.42 -9.00
CA HIS A 169 11.97 4.18 -8.22
C HIS A 169 12.91 3.13 -8.78
N ALA A 170 12.72 2.74 -10.05
CA ALA A 170 13.53 1.72 -10.69
C ALA A 170 15.03 2.05 -10.80
N PRO A 171 15.45 3.21 -11.37
CA PRO A 171 16.87 3.49 -11.51
C PRO A 171 17.60 3.55 -10.17
N VAL A 172 16.99 4.13 -9.12
CA VAL A 172 17.61 4.23 -7.80
C VAL A 172 17.62 2.89 -7.06
N ALA A 173 16.53 2.11 -7.16
CA ALA A 173 16.48 0.76 -6.58
C ALA A 173 17.50 -0.18 -7.21
N ILE A 174 17.64 -0.14 -8.54
CA ILE A 174 18.64 -0.93 -9.26
C ILE A 174 20.04 -0.51 -8.80
N ALA A 175 20.35 0.79 -8.80
CA ALA A 175 21.66 1.29 -8.35
C ALA A 175 21.97 0.87 -6.89
N ALA A 176 20.98 0.90 -5.99
CA ALA A 176 21.15 0.49 -4.60
C ALA A 176 21.46 -1.02 -4.48
N MET A 177 20.75 -1.87 -5.21
CA MET A 177 21.02 -3.32 -5.22
C MET A 177 22.38 -3.65 -5.83
N GLU A 178 22.78 -2.96 -6.90
CA GLU A 178 24.12 -3.09 -7.50
C GLU A 178 25.23 -2.65 -6.54
N ALA A 179 24.97 -1.66 -5.69
CA ALA A 179 25.84 -1.26 -4.59
C ALA A 179 25.80 -2.22 -3.38
N GLY A 180 25.15 -3.38 -3.53
CA GLY A 180 25.09 -4.42 -2.51
C GLY A 180 24.11 -4.16 -1.38
N LYS A 181 23.15 -3.23 -1.55
CA LYS A 181 22.17 -2.83 -0.52
C LYS A 181 20.84 -3.56 -0.72
N HIS A 182 20.17 -3.91 0.37
CA HIS A 182 18.76 -4.31 0.33
C HIS A 182 17.90 -3.08 0.03
N VAL A 183 16.71 -3.27 -0.55
CA VAL A 183 15.83 -2.18 -0.94
C VAL A 183 14.41 -2.38 -0.41
N LEU A 184 13.90 -1.34 0.24
CA LEU A 184 12.47 -1.07 0.39
C LEU A 184 12.14 0.13 -0.50
N CYS A 185 11.31 -0.05 -1.52
CA CYS A 185 10.90 1.04 -2.41
C CYS A 185 9.42 1.32 -2.24
N GLU A 186 9.02 2.58 -2.09
CA GLU A 186 7.62 2.97 -2.08
C GLU A 186 6.87 2.51 -3.33
N LYS A 187 5.55 2.41 -3.20
CA LYS A 187 4.67 2.09 -4.33
C LYS A 187 4.39 3.36 -5.17
N LEU A 188 4.00 3.26 -6.43
CA LEU A 188 3.96 2.06 -7.27
C LEU A 188 5.38 1.54 -7.55
N MET A 189 5.54 0.24 -7.78
CA MET A 189 6.87 -0.39 -7.92
C MET A 189 7.80 0.34 -8.91
N ALA A 190 7.30 0.66 -10.10
CA ALA A 190 8.04 1.39 -11.12
C ALA A 190 7.10 2.11 -12.07
N TRP A 191 7.70 2.92 -12.94
CA TRP A 191 6.99 3.73 -13.93
C TRP A 191 6.35 2.90 -15.05
N ASN A 192 6.92 1.72 -15.35
CA ASN A 192 6.45 0.83 -16.41
C ASN A 192 6.77 -0.65 -16.11
N VAL A 193 6.23 -1.57 -16.92
CA VAL A 193 6.37 -3.03 -16.69
C VAL A 193 7.81 -3.48 -16.93
N THR A 194 8.47 -2.96 -17.97
CA THR A 194 9.89 -3.23 -18.24
C THR A 194 10.77 -2.95 -17.02
N GLN A 195 10.58 -1.79 -16.38
CA GLN A 195 11.33 -1.40 -15.20
C GLN A 195 11.04 -2.29 -13.98
N CYS A 196 9.78 -2.71 -13.79
CA CYS A 196 9.43 -3.69 -12.75
C CYS A 196 10.24 -4.98 -12.93
N LYS A 197 10.26 -5.52 -14.16
CA LYS A 197 11.04 -6.72 -14.49
C LYS A 197 12.54 -6.51 -14.28
N GLN A 198 13.09 -5.35 -14.67
CA GLN A 198 14.50 -5.00 -14.43
C GLN A 198 14.87 -4.97 -12.94
N MET A 199 14.02 -4.40 -12.09
CA MET A 199 14.23 -4.40 -10.64
C MET A 199 14.25 -5.83 -10.08
N ILE A 200 13.32 -6.70 -10.50
CA ILE A 200 13.27 -8.10 -10.04
C ILE A 200 14.51 -8.88 -10.50
N ARG A 201 14.90 -8.75 -11.77
CA ARG A 201 16.10 -9.42 -12.30
C ARG A 201 17.37 -8.94 -11.60
N THR A 202 17.44 -7.66 -11.24
CA THR A 202 18.55 -7.09 -10.45
C THR A 202 18.59 -7.69 -9.05
N ALA A 203 17.44 -7.80 -8.36
CA ALA A 203 17.35 -8.44 -7.06
C ALA A 203 17.82 -9.91 -7.11
N GLN A 204 17.40 -10.65 -8.14
CA GLN A 204 17.83 -12.04 -8.36
C GLN A 204 19.33 -12.15 -8.60
N ARG A 205 19.90 -11.31 -9.47
CA ARG A 205 21.33 -11.33 -9.82
C ARG A 205 22.23 -10.91 -8.66
N THR A 206 21.85 -9.88 -7.92
CA THR A 206 22.62 -9.37 -6.77
C THR A 206 22.39 -10.16 -5.49
N GLY A 207 21.34 -11.01 -5.47
CA GLY A 207 20.91 -11.74 -4.29
C GLY A 207 20.31 -10.86 -3.19
N LYS A 208 20.05 -9.56 -3.46
CA LYS A 208 19.49 -8.60 -2.51
C LYS A 208 17.98 -8.70 -2.45
N LEU A 209 17.44 -8.44 -1.26
CA LEU A 209 15.99 -8.36 -1.05
C LEU A 209 15.44 -7.07 -1.64
N LEU A 210 14.36 -7.21 -2.38
CA LEU A 210 13.54 -6.12 -2.91
C LEU A 210 12.13 -6.25 -2.33
N SER A 211 11.75 -5.27 -1.51
CA SER A 211 10.38 -5.11 -0.99
C SER A 211 9.78 -3.84 -1.57
N ILE A 212 8.48 -3.87 -1.88
CA ILE A 212 7.73 -2.70 -2.33
C ILE A 212 6.70 -2.30 -1.25
N GLY A 213 6.54 -0.99 -1.05
CA GLY A 213 5.72 -0.31 -0.04
C GLY A 213 4.21 -0.52 -0.18
N HIS A 214 3.73 -1.77 -0.16
CA HIS A 214 2.31 -2.11 -0.07
C HIS A 214 2.00 -2.59 1.35
N GLN A 215 1.72 -1.63 2.23
CA GLN A 215 1.57 -1.86 3.66
C GLN A 215 0.43 -2.86 4.05
N ARG A 216 -0.54 -3.08 3.15
CA ARG A 216 -1.67 -4.02 3.36
C ARG A 216 -1.24 -5.47 3.54
N HIS A 217 -0.14 -5.90 2.93
CA HIS A 217 0.42 -7.25 3.13
C HIS A 217 0.92 -7.48 4.57
N TYR A 218 1.08 -6.39 5.33
CA TYR A 218 1.58 -6.37 6.70
C TYR A 218 0.53 -5.91 7.71
N SER A 219 -0.70 -5.65 7.27
CA SER A 219 -1.80 -5.27 8.14
C SER A 219 -2.52 -6.49 8.71
N MET A 220 -2.63 -6.58 10.03
CA MET A 220 -3.41 -7.61 10.71
C MET A 220 -4.90 -7.53 10.34
N LEU A 221 -5.42 -6.32 10.12
CA LEU A 221 -6.81 -6.12 9.69
C LEU A 221 -7.06 -6.80 8.33
N TYR A 222 -6.18 -6.56 7.36
CA TYR A 222 -6.30 -7.19 6.04
C TYR A 222 -6.03 -8.69 6.08
N ALA A 223 -5.13 -9.16 6.95
CA ALA A 223 -4.92 -10.59 7.16
C ALA A 223 -6.20 -11.29 7.65
N HIS A 224 -6.82 -10.78 8.72
CA HIS A 224 -8.10 -11.32 9.22
C HIS A 224 -9.24 -11.16 8.22
N ALA A 225 -9.32 -10.01 7.53
CA ALA A 225 -10.32 -9.80 6.47
C ALA A 225 -10.19 -10.84 5.35
N ASN A 226 -8.96 -11.16 4.95
CA ASN A 226 -8.70 -12.19 3.96
C ASN A 226 -9.05 -13.60 4.48
N GLU A 227 -8.77 -13.91 5.75
CA GLU A 227 -9.21 -15.18 6.37
C GLU A 227 -10.74 -15.32 6.37
N VAL A 228 -11.46 -14.24 6.67
CA VAL A 228 -12.92 -14.19 6.59
C VAL A 228 -13.40 -14.48 5.17
N VAL A 229 -12.82 -13.85 4.13
CA VAL A 229 -13.15 -14.16 2.72
C VAL A 229 -12.83 -15.63 2.39
N ALA A 230 -11.62 -16.09 2.72
CA ALA A 230 -11.13 -17.43 2.43
C ALA A 230 -11.92 -18.54 3.16
N SER A 231 -12.53 -18.23 4.31
CA SER A 231 -13.40 -19.17 5.04
C SER A 231 -14.66 -19.56 4.27
N GLY A 232 -15.01 -18.82 3.21
CA GLY A 232 -16.25 -19.02 2.45
C GLY A 232 -17.49 -18.46 3.13
N VAL A 233 -17.35 -17.70 4.22
CA VAL A 233 -18.51 -17.10 4.92
C VAL A 233 -19.27 -16.10 4.04
N LEU A 234 -18.58 -15.47 3.08
CA LEU A 234 -19.21 -14.60 2.08
C LEU A 234 -19.99 -15.39 1.00
N GLY A 235 -19.79 -16.70 0.88
CA GLY A 235 -20.24 -17.47 -0.27
C GLY A 235 -19.43 -17.14 -1.53
N ASP A 236 -20.11 -17.09 -2.68
CA ASP A 236 -19.47 -16.75 -3.95
C ASP A 236 -19.30 -15.23 -4.04
N VAL A 237 -18.07 -14.73 -3.98
CA VAL A 237 -17.77 -13.31 -4.23
C VAL A 237 -18.05 -12.99 -5.70
N ARG A 238 -18.86 -11.95 -5.94
CA ARG A 238 -19.25 -11.52 -7.31
C ARG A 238 -18.91 -10.08 -7.63
N HIS A 239 -18.75 -9.26 -6.60
CA HIS A 239 -18.42 -7.87 -6.79
C HIS A 239 -17.51 -7.36 -5.69
N ILE A 240 -16.51 -6.56 -6.07
CA ILE A 240 -15.76 -5.73 -5.14
C ILE A 240 -15.91 -4.28 -5.57
N ARG A 241 -16.31 -3.42 -4.63
CA ARG A 241 -16.28 -1.97 -4.81
C ARG A 241 -15.15 -1.38 -3.99
N ALA A 242 -14.17 -0.78 -4.66
CA ALA A 242 -13.05 -0.11 -4.02
C ALA A 242 -13.01 1.37 -4.41
N GLN A 243 -12.48 2.20 -3.52
CA GLN A 243 -12.37 3.63 -3.80
C GLN A 243 -11.32 4.31 -2.93
N TRP A 244 -10.77 5.40 -3.44
CA TRP A 244 -10.04 6.38 -2.65
C TRP A 244 -10.29 7.77 -3.18
N HIS A 245 -11.27 8.45 -2.60
CA HIS A 245 -11.57 9.84 -2.92
C HIS A 245 -10.85 10.77 -1.95
N ARG A 246 -10.47 11.96 -2.42
CA ARG A 246 -9.82 13.02 -1.65
C ARG A 246 -10.44 14.34 -2.03
N ASN A 247 -10.44 15.27 -1.09
CA ASN A 247 -10.61 16.67 -1.42
C ASN A 247 -9.25 17.37 -1.38
N ASN A 248 -8.60 17.44 -2.53
CA ASN A 248 -7.33 18.17 -2.65
C ASN A 248 -7.56 19.68 -2.85
N VAL A 249 -8.81 20.11 -3.06
CA VAL A 249 -9.15 21.52 -3.19
C VAL A 249 -9.02 22.17 -1.82
N ARG A 250 -8.13 23.15 -1.72
CA ARG A 250 -7.93 23.93 -0.50
C ARG A 250 -8.00 25.43 -0.79
N PRO A 251 -8.33 26.27 0.20
CA PRO A 251 -8.16 27.70 0.08
C PRO A 251 -6.71 28.06 -0.22
N ASN A 252 -6.47 29.05 -1.06
CA ASN A 252 -5.13 29.60 -1.28
C ASN A 252 -4.61 30.18 0.05
N PRO A 253 -3.48 29.70 0.60
CA PRO A 253 -3.00 30.16 1.89
C PRO A 253 -2.48 31.59 1.86
N THR A 254 -2.15 32.13 0.68
CA THR A 254 -1.57 33.46 0.54
C THR A 254 -2.65 34.49 0.29
N GLU A 255 -2.97 35.30 1.30
CA GLU A 255 -4.04 36.30 1.26
C GLU A 255 -3.93 37.25 0.06
N ALA A 256 -2.73 37.75 -0.23
CA ALA A 256 -2.45 38.63 -1.37
C ALA A 256 -2.89 38.02 -2.72
N THR A 257 -2.71 36.71 -2.91
CA THR A 257 -3.07 36.02 -4.16
C THR A 257 -4.42 35.32 -4.11
N ARG A 258 -5.08 35.28 -2.94
CA ARG A 258 -6.35 34.57 -2.74
C ARG A 258 -7.50 35.22 -3.52
N ARG A 259 -7.46 36.55 -3.71
CA ARG A 259 -8.46 37.27 -4.50
C ARG A 259 -8.47 36.84 -5.96
N GLU A 260 -7.28 36.59 -6.52
CA GLU A 260 -7.11 36.17 -7.93
C GLU A 260 -7.26 34.65 -8.10
N ARG A 261 -6.74 33.88 -7.13
CA ARG A 261 -6.79 32.41 -7.11
C ARG A 261 -7.29 31.96 -5.75
N PRO A 262 -8.60 31.81 -5.56
CA PRO A 262 -9.16 31.49 -4.24
C PRO A 262 -8.88 30.05 -3.81
N LEU A 263 -8.72 29.13 -4.77
CA LEU A 263 -8.52 27.71 -4.56
C LEU A 263 -7.16 27.26 -5.10
N LEU A 264 -6.58 26.26 -4.46
CA LEU A 264 -5.37 25.57 -4.90
C LEU A 264 -5.55 24.05 -4.79
N ASP A 265 -4.83 23.33 -5.66
CA ASP A 265 -4.57 21.90 -5.49
C ASP A 265 -3.59 21.67 -4.33
N SER A 266 -3.86 20.66 -3.51
CA SER A 266 -2.92 20.22 -2.47
C SER A 266 -1.61 19.69 -3.08
N TRP A 267 -1.68 19.12 -4.29
CA TRP A 267 -0.55 18.70 -5.11
C TRP A 267 0.14 19.85 -5.86
N TRP A 268 -0.37 21.07 -5.71
CA TRP A 268 0.26 22.31 -6.14
C TRP A 268 0.77 23.09 -4.92
N PRO A 269 1.81 22.61 -4.20
CA PRO A 269 2.41 23.37 -3.13
C PRO A 269 3.14 24.61 -3.67
N LEU A 270 3.26 25.61 -2.80
CA LEU A 270 4.18 26.72 -3.02
C LEU A 270 5.61 26.19 -2.98
N ILE A 271 6.45 26.64 -3.91
CA ILE A 271 7.87 26.32 -3.88
C ILE A 271 8.52 27.14 -2.74
N PRO A 272 9.31 26.54 -1.83
CA PRO A 272 10.05 27.26 -0.81
C PRO A 272 11.10 28.22 -1.40
N ALA A 273 11.37 29.35 -0.71
CA ALA A 273 12.37 30.32 -1.18
C ALA A 273 13.79 29.73 -1.24
N ALA A 274 14.16 28.89 -0.27
CA ALA A 274 15.44 28.18 -0.24
C ALA A 274 15.62 27.28 -1.47
N ASP A 275 14.56 26.57 -1.87
CA ASP A 275 14.58 25.72 -3.07
C ASP A 275 14.74 26.56 -4.34
N ARG A 276 14.01 27.68 -4.47
CA ARG A 276 14.17 28.62 -5.60
C ARG A 276 15.60 29.18 -5.70
N ALA A 277 16.23 29.47 -4.56
CA ALA A 277 17.57 30.03 -4.53
C ALA A 277 18.65 28.99 -4.91
N ALA A 278 18.48 27.73 -4.50
CA ALA A 278 19.50 26.70 -4.68
C ALA A 278 19.37 25.89 -5.99
N LEU A 279 18.14 25.67 -6.48
CA LEU A 279 17.87 24.77 -7.61
C LEU A 279 17.86 25.54 -8.92
N THR A 280 19.06 25.84 -9.42
CA THR A 280 19.27 26.51 -10.71
C THR A 280 18.80 25.66 -11.89
N ALA A 281 18.56 26.29 -13.05
CA ALA A 281 18.21 25.57 -14.27
C ALA A 281 19.26 24.53 -14.69
N ALA A 282 20.55 24.79 -14.43
CA ALA A 282 21.62 23.81 -14.67
C ALA A 282 21.47 22.60 -13.76
N ARG A 283 21.27 22.83 -12.45
CA ARG A 283 21.08 21.74 -11.48
C ARG A 283 19.82 20.91 -11.77
N LEU A 284 18.74 21.55 -12.19
CA LEU A 284 17.51 20.84 -12.55
C LEU A 284 17.71 19.91 -13.77
N ARG A 285 18.45 20.36 -14.79
CA ARG A 285 18.82 19.51 -15.93
C ARG A 285 19.70 18.32 -15.52
N GLU A 286 20.65 18.51 -14.60
CA GLU A 286 21.46 17.41 -14.06
C GLU A 286 20.61 16.37 -13.33
N LEU A 287 19.51 16.80 -12.71
CA LEU A 287 18.56 15.95 -11.98
C LEU A 287 17.46 15.36 -12.88
N ASP A 288 17.53 15.58 -14.19
CA ASP A 288 16.52 15.14 -15.18
C ASP A 288 15.11 15.72 -14.92
N TYR A 289 15.05 17.00 -14.53
CA TYR A 289 13.82 17.78 -14.44
C TYR A 289 13.86 18.97 -15.40
N GLU A 290 12.74 19.24 -16.07
CA GLU A 290 12.61 20.37 -17.00
C GLU A 290 12.72 21.72 -16.27
N ASN A 291 12.09 21.80 -15.10
CA ASN A 291 12.07 23.00 -14.28
C ASN A 291 11.71 22.67 -12.81
N ILE A 292 11.75 23.69 -11.95
CA ILE A 292 11.47 23.54 -10.52
C ILE A 292 10.00 23.17 -10.23
N GLU A 293 9.07 23.51 -11.13
CA GLU A 293 7.67 23.14 -10.98
C GLU A 293 7.49 21.63 -11.16
N GLU A 294 8.18 21.02 -12.13
CA GLU A 294 8.17 19.57 -12.31
C GLU A 294 8.78 18.84 -11.11
N LEU A 295 9.92 19.32 -10.58
CA LEU A 295 10.55 18.72 -9.40
C LEU A 295 9.65 18.80 -8.16
N VAL A 296 9.07 19.96 -7.87
CA VAL A 296 8.31 20.20 -6.64
C VAL A 296 6.88 19.65 -6.74
N ARG A 297 6.29 19.69 -7.94
CA ARG A 297 4.91 19.26 -8.21
C ARG A 297 4.86 18.00 -9.07
N TRP A 298 5.85 17.12 -8.93
CA TRP A 298 6.06 15.91 -9.74
C TRP A 298 4.81 15.01 -9.88
N ARG A 299 3.88 15.03 -8.93
CA ARG A 299 2.61 14.28 -9.02
C ARG A 299 1.72 14.74 -10.18
N LEU A 300 1.85 15.99 -10.62
CA LEU A 300 0.99 16.62 -11.62
C LEU A 300 1.40 16.31 -13.06
N PHE A 301 2.58 15.73 -13.25
CA PHE A 301 3.14 15.44 -14.57
C PHE A 301 3.07 13.95 -14.86
N ASN A 302 2.62 13.62 -16.06
CA ASN A 302 2.56 12.26 -16.56
C ASN A 302 3.94 11.66 -16.76
N ARG A 303 5.05 12.41 -16.72
CA ARG A 303 6.39 11.83 -16.79
C ARG A 303 6.88 11.34 -15.43
N THR A 304 6.50 12.04 -14.36
CA THR A 304 7.12 11.87 -13.05
C THR A 304 6.20 11.24 -12.00
N GLY A 305 4.87 11.38 -12.13
CA GLY A 305 3.88 11.00 -11.12
C GLY A 305 2.95 9.82 -11.46
N GLY A 306 2.45 9.73 -12.69
CA GLY A 306 1.69 8.55 -13.17
C GLY A 306 0.21 8.56 -12.82
N GLY A 307 -0.26 9.67 -12.24
CA GLY A 307 -1.67 9.95 -12.00
C GLY A 307 -2.30 9.11 -10.90
N LEU A 308 -3.63 9.16 -10.83
CA LEU A 308 -4.37 8.60 -9.70
C LEU A 308 -4.27 7.09 -9.57
N MET A 309 -4.09 6.36 -10.68
CA MET A 309 -3.93 4.91 -10.61
C MET A 309 -2.60 4.51 -9.98
N ALA A 310 -1.52 5.23 -10.26
CA ALA A 310 -0.22 4.97 -9.65
C ALA A 310 -0.15 5.49 -8.20
N GLU A 311 -0.77 6.63 -7.91
CA GLU A 311 -0.74 7.23 -6.57
C GLU A 311 -1.70 6.52 -5.59
N LEU A 312 -2.92 6.19 -6.02
CA LEU A 312 -3.97 5.68 -5.14
C LEU A 312 -4.52 4.34 -5.61
N GLY A 313 -4.71 4.14 -6.92
CA GLY A 313 -5.31 2.94 -7.48
C GLY A 313 -4.59 1.65 -7.09
N SER A 314 -3.25 1.67 -7.12
CA SER A 314 -2.45 0.49 -6.76
C SER A 314 -2.74 -0.03 -5.35
N HIS A 315 -3.03 0.85 -4.38
CA HIS A 315 -3.35 0.45 -3.01
C HIS A 315 -4.65 -0.35 -2.92
N GLN A 316 -5.74 0.17 -3.48
CA GLN A 316 -7.05 -0.50 -3.42
C GLN A 316 -7.09 -1.75 -4.29
N LEU A 317 -6.38 -1.75 -5.42
CA LEU A 317 -6.36 -2.89 -6.33
C LEU A 317 -5.50 -4.03 -5.77
N ASP A 318 -4.43 -3.72 -5.04
CA ASP A 318 -3.69 -4.70 -4.22
C ASP A 318 -4.62 -5.34 -3.17
N ALA A 319 -5.40 -4.55 -2.43
CA ALA A 319 -6.40 -5.08 -1.48
C ALA A 319 -7.42 -6.01 -2.18
N CYS A 320 -7.94 -5.60 -3.34
CA CYS A 320 -8.87 -6.42 -4.12
C CYS A 320 -8.20 -7.73 -4.54
N SER A 321 -6.94 -7.68 -4.99
CA SER A 321 -6.16 -8.85 -5.37
C SER A 321 -5.98 -9.80 -4.19
N ILE A 322 -5.69 -9.29 -2.99
CA ILE A 322 -5.62 -10.11 -1.75
C ILE A 322 -6.92 -10.89 -1.55
N PHE A 323 -8.08 -10.23 -1.58
CA PHE A 323 -9.39 -10.89 -1.39
C PHE A 323 -9.77 -11.86 -2.51
N LEU A 324 -9.15 -11.73 -3.69
CA LEU A 324 -9.32 -12.64 -4.83
C LEU A 324 -8.19 -13.65 -4.95
N ASN A 325 -7.52 -13.97 -3.83
CA ASN A 325 -6.45 -14.96 -3.76
C ASN A 325 -5.27 -14.67 -4.71
N LYS A 326 -4.99 -13.39 -4.93
CA LYS A 326 -3.94 -12.88 -5.84
C LYS A 326 -4.10 -13.33 -7.28
N GLU A 327 -5.33 -13.62 -7.71
CA GLU A 327 -5.64 -13.87 -9.11
C GLU A 327 -5.37 -12.63 -9.99
N ARG A 328 -4.95 -12.88 -11.22
CA ARG A 328 -4.70 -11.83 -12.21
C ARG A 328 -6.02 -11.43 -12.87
N PRO A 329 -6.29 -10.13 -13.10
CA PRO A 329 -7.47 -9.72 -13.83
C PRO A 329 -7.44 -10.25 -15.26
N LEU A 330 -8.63 -10.43 -15.82
CA LEU A 330 -8.88 -10.77 -17.21
C LEU A 330 -8.87 -9.52 -18.06
N SER A 331 -9.54 -8.46 -17.62
CA SER A 331 -9.67 -7.22 -18.39
C SER A 331 -9.84 -5.96 -17.55
N VAL A 332 -9.66 -4.81 -18.19
CA VAL A 332 -10.02 -3.50 -17.64
C VAL A 332 -10.68 -2.61 -18.69
N THR A 333 -11.73 -1.91 -18.27
CA THR A 333 -12.26 -0.72 -18.95
C THR A 333 -12.18 0.45 -17.98
N ALA A 334 -11.66 1.59 -18.43
CA ALA A 334 -11.48 2.74 -17.55
C ALA A 334 -11.83 4.05 -18.26
N VAL A 335 -12.33 5.01 -17.49
CA VAL A 335 -12.57 6.39 -17.91
C VAL A 335 -11.93 7.34 -16.90
N GLY A 336 -11.32 8.41 -17.39
CA GLY A 336 -10.75 9.44 -16.54
C GLY A 336 -10.51 10.72 -17.30
N GLY A 337 -10.26 11.80 -16.57
CA GLY A 337 -9.97 13.10 -17.14
C GLY A 337 -9.55 14.12 -16.11
N SER A 338 -9.07 15.28 -16.59
CA SER A 338 -8.82 16.46 -15.77
C SER A 338 -9.98 17.45 -15.97
N HIS A 339 -11.01 17.29 -15.14
CA HIS A 339 -12.28 17.98 -15.29
C HIS A 339 -12.40 19.26 -14.48
N PHE A 340 -11.62 19.43 -13.41
CA PHE A 340 -11.75 20.57 -12.48
C PHE A 340 -10.54 21.50 -12.49
N TYR A 341 -9.34 21.04 -12.19
CA TYR A 341 -8.27 21.99 -11.86
C TYR A 341 -7.71 22.74 -13.08
N ASN A 342 -7.66 22.09 -14.25
CA ASN A 342 -7.22 22.75 -15.49
C ASN A 342 -8.12 23.94 -15.87
N GLN A 343 -9.45 23.80 -15.72
CA GLN A 343 -10.39 24.90 -15.97
C GLN A 343 -10.31 26.03 -14.91
N HIS A 344 -9.68 25.77 -13.77
CA HIS A 344 -9.45 26.73 -12.70
C HIS A 344 -8.01 27.27 -12.65
N GLY A 345 -7.26 27.19 -13.75
CA GLY A 345 -5.91 27.78 -13.87
C GLY A 345 -4.84 27.06 -13.05
N MET A 346 -5.07 25.80 -12.69
CA MET A 346 -4.14 24.91 -11.99
C MET A 346 -3.79 23.75 -12.92
N PRO A 347 -2.87 23.96 -13.88
CA PRO A 347 -2.62 23.01 -14.95
C PRO A 347 -2.00 21.72 -14.42
N ARG A 348 -2.41 20.59 -14.99
CA ARG A 348 -1.79 19.29 -14.79
C ARG A 348 -2.04 18.38 -15.97
N GLU A 349 -1.18 17.38 -16.10
CA GLU A 349 -1.24 16.36 -17.14
C GLU A 349 -2.03 15.13 -16.69
N VAL A 350 -2.08 14.88 -15.38
CA VAL A 350 -2.76 13.74 -14.76
C VAL A 350 -4.26 14.02 -14.53
N GLU A 351 -5.04 12.96 -14.45
CA GLU A 351 -6.48 12.98 -14.18
C GLU A 351 -6.81 13.45 -12.74
N ASP A 352 -7.97 14.09 -12.54
CA ASP A 352 -8.55 14.32 -11.20
C ASP A 352 -9.74 13.42 -10.86
N HIS A 353 -10.30 12.73 -11.84
CA HIS A 353 -11.33 11.73 -11.65
C HIS A 353 -11.00 10.51 -12.51
N VAL A 354 -11.02 9.34 -11.90
CA VAL A 354 -10.81 8.05 -12.57
C VAL A 354 -11.86 7.06 -12.09
N TYR A 355 -12.39 6.28 -13.02
CA TYR A 355 -13.32 5.17 -12.77
C TYR A 355 -12.87 3.98 -13.61
N CYS A 356 -12.69 2.83 -12.96
CA CYS A 356 -12.24 1.61 -13.58
C CYS A 356 -13.22 0.47 -13.28
N ILE A 357 -13.41 -0.41 -14.25
CA ILE A 357 -14.11 -1.68 -14.13
C ILE A 357 -13.15 -2.77 -14.58
N TYR A 358 -12.83 -3.68 -13.67
CA TYR A 358 -12.01 -4.85 -13.95
C TYR A 358 -12.87 -6.12 -13.89
N GLU A 359 -12.53 -7.07 -14.74
CA GLU A 359 -13.03 -8.43 -14.65
C GLU A 359 -11.92 -9.31 -14.08
N PHE A 360 -12.22 -10.04 -13.00
CA PHE A 360 -11.34 -11.03 -12.40
C PHE A 360 -11.96 -12.42 -12.52
N PRO A 361 -11.15 -13.49 -12.56
CA PRO A 361 -11.68 -14.84 -12.46
C PRO A 361 -12.31 -15.07 -11.08
N GLY A 362 -13.48 -15.72 -11.06
CA GLY A 362 -14.09 -16.27 -9.85
C GLY A 362 -13.43 -17.57 -9.41
N LEU A 363 -13.90 -18.11 -8.28
CA LEU A 363 -13.33 -19.30 -7.63
C LEU A 363 -13.34 -20.57 -8.52
N ARG A 364 -14.28 -20.67 -9.45
CA ARG A 364 -14.53 -21.81 -10.34
C ARG A 364 -14.18 -21.50 -11.80
N PHE A 365 -13.55 -20.36 -12.07
CA PHE A 365 -13.18 -19.95 -13.42
C PHE A 365 -12.15 -20.93 -14.04
N ASP A 366 -12.46 -21.42 -15.23
CA ASP A 366 -11.64 -22.39 -15.96
C ASP A 366 -10.79 -21.70 -17.05
N ARG A 367 -9.54 -21.36 -16.70
CA ARG A 367 -8.56 -20.78 -17.64
C ARG A 367 -8.23 -21.69 -18.84
N SER A 368 -8.50 -23.00 -18.78
CA SER A 368 -8.21 -23.93 -19.87
C SER A 368 -9.18 -23.78 -21.05
N ARG A 369 -10.37 -23.23 -20.82
CA ARG A 369 -11.39 -23.04 -21.85
C ARG A 369 -11.21 -21.71 -22.58
N ARG A 370 -10.16 -21.63 -23.40
CA ARG A 370 -9.78 -20.45 -24.21
C ARG A 370 -10.92 -19.82 -25.05
N ASN A 371 -12.04 -20.52 -25.28
CA ASN A 371 -13.17 -20.07 -26.10
C ASN A 371 -14.57 -20.29 -25.47
N SER A 372 -14.68 -20.68 -24.19
CA SER A 372 -15.99 -20.73 -23.54
C SER A 372 -16.23 -19.43 -22.78
N ARG A 373 -17.41 -18.82 -22.90
CA ARG A 373 -17.87 -17.77 -21.99
C ARG A 373 -18.03 -18.38 -20.60
N ASP A 374 -16.94 -18.48 -19.86
CA ASP A 374 -17.00 -18.77 -18.44
C ASP A 374 -17.66 -17.57 -17.77
N ASN A 375 -18.78 -17.84 -17.10
CA ASN A 375 -19.58 -16.81 -16.45
C ASN A 375 -19.18 -16.62 -15.00
N ASP A 376 -18.15 -17.33 -14.52
CA ASP A 376 -17.61 -17.19 -13.18
C ASP A 376 -16.66 -15.98 -13.11
N ILE A 377 -17.23 -14.79 -13.23
CA ILE A 377 -16.51 -13.50 -13.22
C ILE A 377 -16.80 -12.76 -11.92
N VAL A 378 -15.77 -12.11 -11.39
CA VAL A 378 -15.88 -11.12 -10.32
C VAL A 378 -15.63 -9.74 -10.92
N THR A 379 -16.61 -8.85 -10.81
CA THR A 379 -16.45 -7.47 -11.26
C THR A 379 -15.86 -6.64 -10.14
N VAL A 380 -14.71 -6.01 -10.37
CA VAL A 380 -14.11 -5.05 -9.43
C VAL A 380 -14.28 -3.63 -9.98
N THR A 381 -14.92 -2.76 -9.21
CA THR A 381 -15.01 -1.33 -9.55
C THR A 381 -14.06 -0.53 -8.68
N TYR A 382 -13.32 0.38 -9.30
CA TYR A 382 -12.47 1.34 -8.60
C TYR A 382 -12.84 2.76 -9.00
N SER A 383 -12.82 3.69 -8.03
CA SER A 383 -12.91 5.12 -8.32
C SER A 383 -12.01 5.96 -7.44
N SER A 384 -11.41 6.99 -8.04
CA SER A 384 -10.69 8.04 -7.33
C SER A 384 -11.10 9.40 -7.86
N ILE A 385 -11.36 10.32 -6.95
CA ILE A 385 -11.87 11.67 -7.21
C ILE A 385 -11.05 12.60 -6.31
N ASN A 386 -10.51 13.68 -6.86
CA ASN A 386 -9.68 14.64 -6.13
C ASN A 386 -10.39 15.95 -5.74
N THR A 387 -11.70 16.06 -6.01
CA THR A 387 -12.52 17.25 -5.71
C THR A 387 -13.46 17.06 -4.54
N ASN A 388 -13.63 15.83 -4.06
CA ASN A 388 -14.51 15.51 -2.96
C ASN A 388 -14.02 14.22 -2.27
N GLY A 389 -13.94 14.23 -0.96
CA GLY A 389 -13.50 13.10 -0.14
C GLY A 389 -14.58 12.62 0.84
N PHE A 390 -15.86 12.84 0.55
CA PHE A 390 -16.97 12.52 1.44
C PHE A 390 -16.96 11.06 1.90
N GLU A 391 -16.70 10.15 0.97
CA GLU A 391 -16.67 8.72 1.26
C GLU A 391 -15.28 8.28 1.75
N PRO A 392 -15.17 7.50 2.85
CA PRO A 392 -13.90 6.95 3.27
C PRO A 392 -13.36 5.97 2.22
N TYR A 393 -12.03 5.92 2.10
CA TYR A 393 -11.37 4.94 1.25
C TYR A 393 -11.50 3.53 1.84
N GLY A 394 -11.45 2.49 0.99
CA GLY A 394 -11.59 1.11 1.41
C GLY A 394 -12.28 0.23 0.37
N GLU A 395 -12.65 -0.98 0.79
CA GLU A 395 -13.15 -2.06 -0.07
C GLU A 395 -14.43 -2.66 0.49
N CYS A 396 -15.42 -2.93 -0.37
CA CYS A 396 -16.59 -3.74 -0.05
C CYS A 396 -16.63 -4.97 -0.93
N VAL A 397 -16.49 -6.12 -0.28
CA VAL A 397 -16.50 -7.44 -0.89
C VAL A 397 -17.89 -8.02 -0.71
N MET A 398 -18.61 -8.15 -1.83
CA MET A 398 -20.00 -8.62 -1.85
C MET A 398 -20.05 -10.05 -2.36
N GLY A 399 -20.39 -10.97 -1.46
CA GLY A 399 -20.63 -12.36 -1.79
C GLY A 399 -22.11 -12.75 -1.71
N SER A 400 -22.41 -13.95 -2.18
CA SER A 400 -23.78 -14.48 -2.23
C SER A 400 -24.42 -14.73 -0.85
N LYS A 401 -23.66 -14.67 0.25
CA LYS A 401 -24.13 -14.92 1.61
C LYS A 401 -23.83 -13.81 2.62
N ALA A 402 -22.79 -13.02 2.39
CA ALA A 402 -22.43 -11.92 3.27
C ALA A 402 -21.70 -10.80 2.51
N THR A 403 -21.65 -9.63 3.14
CA THR A 403 -20.87 -8.48 2.69
C THR A 403 -19.84 -8.12 3.74
N LEU A 404 -18.58 -8.07 3.32
CA LEU A 404 -17.46 -7.56 4.12
C LEU A 404 -17.12 -6.15 3.66
N VAL A 405 -17.00 -5.20 4.59
CA VAL A 405 -16.51 -3.86 4.32
C VAL A 405 -15.28 -3.59 5.16
N VAL A 406 -14.17 -3.25 4.49
CA VAL A 406 -12.98 -2.69 5.13
C VAL A 406 -12.97 -1.18 4.85
N SER A 407 -12.89 -0.38 5.91
CA SER A 407 -12.97 1.08 5.83
C SER A 407 -11.75 1.73 6.46
N ALA A 408 -11.16 2.66 5.70
CA ALA A 408 -10.05 3.50 6.11
C ALA A 408 -8.82 2.76 6.68
N GLU A 409 -8.59 1.50 6.25
CA GLU A 409 -7.54 0.62 6.79
C GLU A 409 -7.60 0.43 8.33
N GLN A 410 -8.74 0.73 8.97
CA GLN A 410 -8.88 0.74 10.42
C GLN A 410 -10.02 -0.15 10.92
N ASP A 411 -11.13 -0.16 10.19
CA ASP A 411 -12.32 -0.92 10.59
C ASP A 411 -12.64 -2.00 9.55
N ALA A 412 -13.12 -3.15 10.04
CA ALA A 412 -13.77 -4.16 9.24
C ALA A 412 -15.17 -4.46 9.81
N TYR A 413 -16.11 -4.70 8.90
CA TYR A 413 -17.51 -4.93 9.23
C TYR A 413 -18.06 -6.08 8.38
N LEU A 414 -18.89 -6.93 8.99
CA LEU A 414 -19.50 -8.08 8.31
C LEU A 414 -21.01 -8.11 8.54
N TRP A 415 -21.78 -8.28 7.47
CA TRP A 415 -23.25 -8.42 7.53
C TRP A 415 -23.74 -9.52 6.60
N GLY A 416 -24.91 -10.09 6.90
CA GLY A 416 -25.61 -11.00 5.99
C GLY A 416 -26.17 -10.25 4.77
N VAL A 417 -26.67 -10.98 3.77
CA VAL A 417 -27.20 -10.40 2.52
C VAL A 417 -28.43 -9.52 2.75
N GLN A 418 -29.29 -9.85 3.73
CA GLN A 418 -30.57 -9.17 3.97
C GLN A 418 -30.48 -8.14 5.11
N GLY A 419 -29.66 -7.13 4.92
CA GLY A 419 -29.65 -5.92 5.76
C GLY A 419 -28.56 -5.88 6.83
N ARG A 420 -28.27 -4.65 7.27
CA ARG A 420 -27.12 -4.29 8.12
C ARG A 420 -27.31 -4.61 9.62
N SER A 421 -28.41 -5.26 9.98
CA SER A 421 -28.74 -5.62 11.37
C SER A 421 -28.76 -7.15 11.61
N THR A 422 -28.29 -7.94 10.65
CA THR A 422 -28.31 -9.41 10.74
C THR A 422 -27.06 -9.93 11.43
N ASP A 423 -27.23 -10.91 12.32
CA ASP A 423 -26.12 -11.66 12.90
C ASP A 423 -25.54 -12.62 11.86
N VAL A 424 -24.21 -12.63 11.75
CA VAL A 424 -23.49 -13.59 10.91
C VAL A 424 -22.72 -14.54 11.80
N THR A 425 -22.90 -15.85 11.60
CA THR A 425 -22.14 -16.87 12.31
C THR A 425 -21.55 -17.89 11.34
N ALA A 426 -20.26 -18.19 11.49
CA ALA A 426 -19.66 -19.37 10.87
C ALA A 426 -19.94 -20.60 11.74
N SER A 427 -20.36 -21.72 11.16
CA SER A 427 -20.37 -23.03 11.84
C SER A 427 -19.48 -24.03 11.10
N THR A 428 -18.71 -24.81 11.86
CA THR A 428 -17.87 -25.90 11.34
C THR A 428 -18.62 -27.22 11.52
N ALA A 429 -19.54 -27.54 10.60
CA ALA A 429 -20.20 -28.83 10.56
C ALA A 429 -19.75 -29.61 9.31
N GLY A 430 -18.76 -30.49 9.47
CA GLY A 430 -18.36 -31.51 8.48
C GLY A 430 -17.83 -30.97 7.13
N ASN A 431 -16.53 -30.72 7.02
CA ASN A 431 -15.78 -30.38 5.79
C ASN A 431 -16.38 -29.33 4.81
N ARG A 432 -17.46 -28.65 5.17
CA ARG A 432 -18.08 -27.52 4.46
C ARG A 432 -18.75 -26.60 5.49
N PRO A 433 -18.45 -25.29 5.53
CA PRO A 433 -19.10 -24.38 6.47
C PRO A 433 -20.58 -24.19 6.14
N VAL A 434 -21.46 -24.37 7.13
CA VAL A 434 -22.88 -24.01 7.08
C VAL A 434 -23.04 -22.71 7.87
N ILE A 435 -23.80 -21.74 7.33
CA ILE A 435 -24.06 -20.44 8.00
C ILE A 435 -25.50 -20.43 8.43
N ASP A 436 -25.77 -19.97 9.65
CA ASP A 436 -27.09 -19.60 10.12
C ASP A 436 -27.13 -18.07 10.21
N ALA A 437 -27.94 -17.44 9.35
CA ALA A 437 -28.18 -16.00 9.33
C ALA A 437 -29.61 -15.78 9.80
N SER A 438 -29.81 -15.64 11.11
CA SER A 438 -31.13 -15.33 11.66
C SER A 438 -31.38 -13.82 11.61
N SER A 439 -32.45 -13.40 10.95
CA SER A 439 -32.97 -12.04 11.07
C SER A 439 -33.70 -11.90 12.41
N SER A 440 -33.08 -11.29 13.42
CA SER A 440 -33.78 -10.94 14.65
C SER A 440 -34.29 -9.50 14.58
N THR A 441 -35.59 -9.33 14.36
CA THR A 441 -36.30 -8.04 14.53
C THR A 441 -36.80 -7.87 15.98
N ALA A 442 -35.99 -8.22 16.98
CA ALA A 442 -36.34 -8.09 18.38
C ALA A 442 -35.27 -7.27 19.14
N PRO A 443 -35.68 -6.36 20.05
CA PRO A 443 -34.77 -5.46 20.74
C PRO A 443 -33.91 -6.25 21.72
N VAL A 444 -32.59 -6.18 21.59
CA VAL A 444 -31.68 -6.75 22.58
C VAL A 444 -31.78 -5.91 23.84
N GLU A 445 -32.10 -6.56 24.97
CA GLU A 445 -32.18 -5.96 26.29
C GLU A 445 -30.86 -5.26 26.67
N ARG A 446 -31.00 -4.01 27.10
CA ARG A 446 -29.91 -3.18 27.60
C ARG A 446 -29.35 -3.77 28.90
N GLN A 447 -28.12 -4.25 28.86
CA GLN A 447 -27.29 -4.29 30.05
C GLN A 447 -26.48 -3.00 30.12
N ALA A 448 -26.94 -2.09 30.96
CA ALA A 448 -26.23 -0.87 31.30
C ALA A 448 -24.95 -1.23 32.05
N ALA A 449 -23.80 -0.94 31.44
CA ALA A 449 -22.54 -0.76 32.15
C ALA A 449 -21.66 0.27 31.44
N ALA A 450 -21.39 1.35 32.18
CA ALA A 450 -20.27 2.28 32.04
C ALA A 450 -20.26 3.27 30.85
N THR A 451 -20.92 4.41 31.11
CA THR A 451 -20.29 5.73 30.94
C THR A 451 -18.80 5.69 31.31
N GLY A 452 -17.92 6.05 30.38
CA GLY A 452 -16.52 6.42 30.66
C GLY A 452 -15.47 5.35 30.35
N GLN A 453 -15.08 5.20 29.08
CA GLN A 453 -13.77 4.62 28.70
C GLN A 453 -13.15 5.37 27.51
N ASN A 454 -12.81 6.64 27.74
CA ASN A 454 -11.74 7.34 27.01
C ASN A 454 -10.46 7.39 27.88
N ALA A 455 -10.10 6.26 28.50
CA ALA A 455 -8.97 6.18 29.44
C ALA A 455 -8.26 4.81 29.45
N LEU A 456 -8.26 4.09 28.32
CA LEU A 456 -7.33 2.99 28.08
C LEU A 456 -6.72 3.20 26.70
N GLY A 457 -5.43 3.54 26.67
CA GLY A 457 -4.67 3.90 25.47
C GLY A 457 -4.62 2.80 24.41
N HIS A 458 -5.71 2.61 23.67
CA HIS A 458 -5.73 1.85 22.44
C HIS A 458 -5.20 2.76 21.33
N ASN A 459 -3.92 2.57 20.98
CA ASN A 459 -3.41 3.12 19.73
C ASN A 459 -4.28 2.59 18.57
N PRO A 460 -4.58 3.42 17.55
CA PRO A 460 -5.30 2.95 16.38
C PRO A 460 -4.58 1.74 15.76
N PRO A 461 -5.30 0.82 15.08
CA PRO A 461 -4.68 -0.31 14.40
C PRO A 461 -3.54 0.15 13.50
N SER A 462 -2.42 -0.59 13.51
CA SER A 462 -1.30 -0.24 12.63
C SER A 462 -1.73 -0.31 11.17
N ARG A 463 -1.29 0.69 10.39
CA ARG A 463 -1.50 0.73 8.94
C ARG A 463 -0.53 -0.18 8.17
N GLY A 464 0.44 -0.80 8.85
CA GLY A 464 1.38 -1.77 8.27
C GLY A 464 2.76 -1.22 7.91
N TYR A 465 2.97 0.10 7.93
CA TYR A 465 4.27 0.73 7.62
C TYR A 465 5.39 0.25 8.55
N ARG A 466 5.10 0.23 9.85
CA ARG A 466 6.05 -0.26 10.86
C ARG A 466 6.38 -1.73 10.62
N GLU A 467 5.35 -2.53 10.43
CA GLU A 467 5.42 -3.98 10.27
C GLU A 467 6.17 -4.39 9.01
N GLU A 468 6.02 -3.64 7.92
CA GLU A 468 6.76 -3.84 6.68
C GLU A 468 8.27 -3.71 6.90
N MET A 469 8.69 -2.61 7.52
CA MET A 469 10.10 -2.37 7.82
C MET A 469 10.65 -3.39 8.83
N GLU A 470 9.88 -3.74 9.86
CA GLU A 470 10.26 -4.78 10.83
C GLU A 470 10.41 -6.16 10.16
N HIS A 471 9.49 -6.53 9.27
CA HIS A 471 9.54 -7.78 8.52
C HIS A 471 10.76 -7.84 7.60
N LEU A 472 11.01 -6.77 6.84
CA LEU A 472 12.15 -6.73 5.94
C LEU A 472 13.46 -6.82 6.72
N ALA A 473 13.58 -6.11 7.84
CA ALA A 473 14.74 -6.20 8.71
C ALA A 473 14.94 -7.62 9.24
N TYR A 474 13.85 -8.29 9.63
CA TYR A 474 13.87 -9.68 10.03
C TYR A 474 14.39 -10.59 8.91
N CYS A 475 13.84 -10.47 7.70
CA CYS A 475 14.32 -11.27 6.55
C CYS A 475 15.81 -11.04 6.26
N ILE A 476 16.29 -9.78 6.31
CA ILE A 476 17.71 -9.46 6.10
C ILE A 476 18.60 -10.16 7.13
N ARG A 477 18.19 -10.17 8.40
CA ARG A 477 18.97 -10.81 9.48
C ARG A 477 18.97 -12.33 9.37
N MET A 478 17.86 -12.93 8.92
CA MET A 478 17.75 -14.38 8.79
C MET A 478 18.47 -14.96 7.56
N LEU A 479 18.57 -14.21 6.45
CA LEU A 479 19.21 -14.72 5.24
C LEU A 479 20.72 -14.94 5.36
N GLY A 480 21.39 -14.33 6.35
CA GLY A 480 22.86 -14.43 6.48
C GLY A 480 23.60 -14.02 5.18
N PRO A 481 24.90 -14.33 5.07
CA PRO A 481 25.70 -13.92 3.92
C PRO A 481 25.49 -14.80 2.66
N ASN A 482 25.21 -16.10 2.83
CA ASN A 482 25.11 -17.08 1.75
C ASN A 482 23.88 -18.00 1.93
N PRO A 483 22.65 -17.49 1.79
CA PRO A 483 21.45 -18.29 2.02
C PRO A 483 21.24 -19.34 0.93
N SER A 484 20.83 -20.52 1.35
CA SER A 484 20.33 -21.59 0.49
C SER A 484 19.04 -21.17 -0.24
N PRO A 485 18.65 -21.86 -1.34
CA PRO A 485 17.38 -21.60 -2.00
C PRO A 485 16.15 -21.72 -1.08
N GLU A 486 16.19 -22.63 -0.11
CA GLU A 486 15.13 -22.84 0.88
C GLU A 486 15.03 -21.65 1.85
N GLU A 487 16.17 -21.17 2.34
CA GLU A 487 16.24 -19.97 3.19
C GLU A 487 15.75 -18.73 2.42
N ARG A 488 16.13 -18.59 1.14
CA ARG A 488 15.62 -17.51 0.28
C ARG A 488 14.11 -17.57 0.06
N ALA A 489 13.54 -18.77 0.00
CA ALA A 489 12.10 -18.95 -0.14
C ALA A 489 11.35 -18.64 1.16
N LEU A 490 11.95 -18.97 2.31
CA LEU A 490 11.38 -18.77 3.64
C LEU A 490 11.48 -17.31 4.11
N TYR A 491 12.65 -16.68 3.93
CA TYR A 491 12.96 -15.34 4.41
C TYR A 491 12.92 -14.31 3.29
N LYS A 492 11.71 -14.09 2.75
CA LYS A 492 11.45 -13.10 1.71
C LYS A 492 10.35 -12.12 2.14
N PRO A 493 10.34 -10.88 1.60
CA PRO A 493 9.26 -9.91 1.84
C PRO A 493 7.89 -10.47 1.45
N ARG A 494 6.83 -10.04 2.16
CA ARG A 494 5.45 -10.44 1.84
C ARG A 494 4.97 -9.80 0.53
N CYS A 495 5.38 -8.56 0.29
CA CYS A 495 5.26 -7.88 -1.00
C CYS A 495 6.65 -7.83 -1.67
N ASP A 496 7.04 -8.97 -2.25
CA ASP A 496 8.23 -9.04 -3.10
C ASP A 496 7.99 -8.37 -4.46
N GLY A 497 9.05 -8.20 -5.26
CA GLY A 497 8.93 -7.55 -6.57
C GLY A 497 7.95 -8.23 -7.53
N LYS A 498 7.70 -9.55 -7.41
CA LYS A 498 6.73 -10.23 -8.29
C LYS A 498 5.30 -9.87 -7.91
N ALA A 499 4.99 -9.87 -6.62
CA ALA A 499 3.69 -9.43 -6.12
C ALA A 499 3.41 -7.99 -6.56
N ALA A 500 4.33 -7.08 -6.29
CA ALA A 500 4.17 -5.66 -6.60
C ALA A 500 4.14 -5.34 -8.10
N MET A 501 4.82 -6.14 -8.93
CA MET A 501 4.75 -6.00 -10.39
C MET A 501 3.35 -6.33 -10.90
N ALA A 502 2.65 -7.30 -10.30
CA ALA A 502 1.27 -7.57 -10.66
C ALA A 502 0.40 -6.34 -10.41
N ASP A 503 0.50 -5.71 -9.24
CA ASP A 503 -0.25 -4.48 -8.91
C ASP A 503 0.09 -3.33 -9.85
N ALA A 504 1.38 -3.19 -10.21
CA ALA A 504 1.83 -2.21 -11.19
C ALA A 504 1.21 -2.43 -12.57
N ILE A 505 1.19 -3.67 -13.07
CA ILE A 505 0.56 -4.01 -14.33
C ILE A 505 -0.92 -3.63 -14.31
N ILE A 506 -1.64 -3.94 -13.22
CA ILE A 506 -3.06 -3.60 -13.09
C ILE A 506 -3.28 -2.08 -13.17
N ALA A 507 -2.55 -1.30 -12.37
CA ALA A 507 -2.69 0.15 -12.33
C ALA A 507 -2.29 0.83 -13.65
N LEU A 508 -1.16 0.43 -14.24
CA LEU A 508 -0.64 1.01 -15.48
C LEU A 508 -1.51 0.66 -16.69
N THR A 509 -2.06 -0.55 -16.73
CA THR A 509 -2.98 -0.95 -17.82
C THR A 509 -4.26 -0.12 -17.78
N ALA A 510 -4.76 0.26 -16.59
CA ALA A 510 -5.90 1.16 -16.49
C ALA A 510 -5.60 2.57 -17.01
N ASN A 511 -4.41 3.12 -16.74
CA ASN A 511 -3.98 4.37 -17.37
C ASN A 511 -3.99 4.26 -18.89
N GLN A 512 -3.49 3.16 -19.46
CA GLN A 512 -3.51 2.93 -20.90
C GLN A 512 -4.94 2.79 -21.45
N ALA A 513 -5.82 2.10 -20.73
CA ALA A 513 -7.23 1.96 -21.09
C ALA A 513 -7.96 3.31 -21.10
N MET A 514 -7.71 4.17 -20.11
CA MET A 514 -8.26 5.54 -20.06
C MET A 514 -7.75 6.39 -21.23
N LYS A 515 -6.44 6.36 -21.47
CA LYS A 515 -5.79 7.12 -22.53
C LYS A 515 -6.31 6.74 -23.92
N ASN A 516 -6.45 5.45 -24.18
CA ASN A 516 -6.88 4.93 -25.49
C ASN A 516 -8.40 4.83 -25.63
N ARG A 517 -9.15 4.95 -24.54
CA ARG A 517 -10.61 4.78 -24.48
C ARG A 517 -11.05 3.40 -25.00
N THR A 518 -10.32 2.37 -24.60
CA THR A 518 -10.54 0.98 -25.04
C THR A 518 -10.55 0.04 -23.85
N ARG A 519 -11.31 -1.06 -23.95
CA ARG A 519 -11.15 -2.19 -23.05
C ARG A 519 -9.85 -2.93 -23.38
N ILE A 520 -9.04 -3.25 -22.38
CA ILE A 520 -7.78 -3.97 -22.53
C ILE A 520 -7.88 -5.33 -21.83
N GLU A 521 -7.54 -6.40 -22.54
CA GLU A 521 -7.36 -7.74 -21.97
C GLU A 521 -5.94 -7.87 -21.41
N PHE A 522 -5.82 -8.39 -20.19
CA PHE A 522 -4.53 -8.70 -19.58
C PHE A 522 -3.94 -9.97 -20.21
N ARG A 523 -2.62 -9.96 -20.38
CA ARG A 523 -1.88 -11.11 -20.92
C ARG A 523 -0.98 -11.71 -19.85
N ASP A 524 -0.99 -13.04 -19.74
CA ASP A 524 -0.18 -13.75 -18.75
C ASP A 524 1.31 -13.42 -18.86
N ALA A 525 1.82 -13.27 -20.09
CA ALA A 525 3.20 -12.88 -20.42
C ALA A 525 3.67 -11.59 -19.72
N TRP A 526 2.76 -10.64 -19.46
CA TRP A 526 3.11 -9.39 -18.80
C TRP A 526 3.58 -9.62 -17.35
N PHE A 527 3.04 -10.64 -16.69
CA PHE A 527 3.35 -10.98 -15.30
C PHE A 527 4.57 -11.90 -15.17
N GLU A 528 5.13 -12.37 -16.29
CA GLU A 528 6.31 -13.24 -16.30
C GLU A 528 7.61 -12.41 -16.36
N VAL A 529 8.45 -12.52 -15.33
CA VAL A 529 9.65 -11.69 -15.14
C VAL A 529 10.68 -11.80 -16.28
N ASN A 530 10.82 -13.01 -16.81
CA ASN A 530 11.82 -13.34 -17.82
C ASN A 530 11.30 -13.20 -19.26
N ASP A 531 10.01 -12.92 -19.42
CA ASP A 531 9.44 -12.60 -20.72
C ASP A 531 9.69 -11.11 -20.98
N ASP A 532 10.52 -10.78 -21.97
CA ASP A 532 10.89 -9.37 -22.20
C ASP A 532 9.82 -8.70 -23.07
N PRO A 533 9.18 -7.62 -22.60
CA PRO A 533 8.09 -6.94 -23.32
C PRO A 533 8.52 -6.36 -24.68
N ALA A 534 9.82 -6.36 -24.98
CA ALA A 534 10.41 -5.82 -26.19
C ALA A 534 9.97 -6.53 -27.50
N ARG A 535 9.38 -7.72 -27.44
CA ARG A 535 8.82 -8.39 -28.63
C ARG A 535 7.51 -7.78 -29.12
N ASP A 536 6.70 -7.21 -28.22
CA ASP A 536 5.40 -6.60 -28.53
C ASP A 536 5.33 -5.16 -27.99
N ARG A 537 6.24 -4.30 -28.47
CA ARG A 537 6.36 -2.89 -28.04
C ARG A 537 5.08 -2.06 -28.23
N HIS A 538 4.08 -2.57 -28.95
CA HIS A 538 2.80 -1.89 -29.17
C HIS A 538 1.66 -2.42 -28.28
N GLU A 539 1.90 -3.47 -27.47
CA GLU A 539 0.82 -4.19 -26.78
C GLU A 539 1.00 -4.26 -25.25
N VAL A 540 2.21 -4.01 -24.74
CA VAL A 540 2.45 -3.86 -23.30
C VAL A 540 2.03 -2.44 -22.89
N PRO A 541 1.60 -2.19 -21.64
CA PRO A 541 1.39 -0.83 -21.10
C PRO A 541 2.62 0.11 -21.14
N ASP A 542 3.66 -0.24 -21.91
CA ASP A 542 4.92 0.45 -22.12
C ASP A 542 4.96 1.20 -23.47
N ALA A 543 3.98 1.00 -24.38
CA ALA A 543 4.11 1.25 -25.82
C ALA A 543 4.36 2.70 -26.26
N ASP A 544 3.79 3.69 -25.57
CA ASP A 544 3.94 5.09 -25.99
C ASP A 544 5.24 5.76 -25.50
N MET A 545 6.11 5.02 -24.78
CA MET A 545 7.12 5.63 -23.91
C MET A 545 8.57 5.48 -24.39
N VAL A 546 8.83 4.73 -25.47
CA VAL A 546 10.16 4.68 -26.11
C VAL A 546 10.33 5.80 -27.15
N GLU A 547 9.24 6.27 -27.79
CA GLU A 547 9.33 7.23 -28.90
C GLU A 547 9.82 8.63 -28.48
N ARG A 548 9.53 9.10 -27.26
CA ARG A 548 10.00 10.44 -26.85
C ARG A 548 11.51 10.53 -26.65
N ARG A 549 12.18 9.43 -26.28
CA ARG A 549 13.65 9.40 -26.20
C ARG A 549 14.31 9.30 -27.57
N ALA A 550 13.68 8.64 -28.54
CA ALA A 550 14.20 8.52 -29.90
C ALA A 550 14.03 9.80 -30.75
N ARG A 551 13.15 10.72 -30.36
CA ARG A 551 12.95 12.02 -31.04
C ARG A 551 13.71 13.20 -30.40
N ALA A 552 14.41 12.96 -29.29
CA ALA A 552 15.17 13.98 -28.55
C ALA A 552 16.70 13.75 -28.57
N THR A 553 17.14 12.74 -29.31
CA THR A 553 18.53 12.50 -29.77
C THR A 553 18.55 12.69 -31.27
#